data_AF-B7JVA7-F1
#
_entry.id   AF-B7JVA7-F1
#
_cell.length_a   1.000
_cell.length_b   1.000
_cell.length_c   1.000
_cell.angle_alpha   90.00
_cell.angle_beta   90.00
_cell.angle_gamma   90.00
#
_symmetry.space_group_name_H-M   'P 1'
#
loop_
_entity.id
_entity.type
_entity.pdbx_description
1 polymer ?
#
loop_
_entity_poly.entity_id
_entity_poly.type
_entity_poly.pdbx_seq_one_letter_code
_entity_poly.pdbx_strand_id
1 'polypeptide(L)' 'MTNIMQTRQQFTSIIEKEGEGYVSFCPKLDIASQGETIEEAKDNLKEAISL' A
#
# COMPACT_ATOMS: atom_id res chain seq x y z
N MET A 1 19.07 -21.58 9.36
CA MET A 1 18.84 -20.15 9.06
C MET A 1 18.19 -20.09 7.69
N THR A 2 16.87 -20.12 7.62
CA THR A 2 16.16 -20.20 6.34
C THR A 2 16.25 -18.84 5.65
N ASN A 3 16.85 -18.81 4.46
CA ASN A 3 16.88 -17.60 3.64
C ASN A 3 15.51 -17.45 2.99
N ILE A 4 14.75 -16.43 3.40
CA ILE A 4 13.43 -16.16 2.84
C ILE A 4 13.66 -15.45 1.51
N MET A 5 13.38 -16.09 0.38
CA MET A 5 13.39 -15.41 -0.92
C MET A 5 12.30 -14.33 -0.92
N GLN A 6 12.69 -13.08 -0.67
CA GLN A 6 11.84 -11.92 -0.88
C GLN A 6 11.57 -11.81 -2.39
N THR A 7 10.38 -12.24 -2.82
CA THR A 7 10.00 -12.19 -4.23
C THR A 7 9.59 -10.75 -4.54
N ARG A 8 10.29 -10.08 -5.47
CA ARG A 8 9.96 -8.71 -5.84
C ARG A 8 8.69 -8.70 -6.67
N GLN A 9 7.60 -8.25 -6.06
CA GLN A 9 6.31 -8.07 -6.73
C GLN A 9 6.07 -6.59 -7.02
N GLN A 10 5.45 -6.31 -8.17
CA GLN A 10 4.99 -4.98 -8.53
C GLN A 10 3.46 -5.00 -8.62
N PHE A 11 2.85 -4.01 -7.99
CA PHE A 11 1.41 -3.81 -7.98
C PHE A 11 1.11 -2.38 -8.44
N THR A 12 -0.08 -2.20 -9.04
CA THR A 12 -0.62 -0.86 -9.27
C THR A 12 -1.43 -0.47 -8.05
N SER A 13 -1.22 0.75 -7.58
CA SER A 13 -2.04 1.38 -6.55
C SER A 13 -2.76 2.57 -7.14
N ILE A 14 -4.02 2.74 -6.75
CA ILE A 14 -4.83 3.93 -7.00
C ILE A 14 -4.74 4.76 -5.72
N ILE A 15 -4.45 6.05 -5.84
CA ILE A 15 -4.44 6.98 -4.70
C ILE A 15 -5.43 8.11 -5.00
N GLU A 16 -6.37 8.30 -4.09
CA GLU A 16 -7.44 9.30 -4.21
C GLU A 16 -7.40 10.24 -3.00
N LYS A 17 -7.69 11.52 -3.23
CA LYS A 17 -7.90 12.48 -2.15
C LYS A 17 -9.28 12.21 -1.55
N GLU A 18 -9.35 11.92 -0.25
CA GLU A 18 -10.61 11.72 0.47
C GLU A 18 -10.63 12.58 1.73
N GLY A 19 -11.56 13.54 1.76
CA GLY A 19 -11.61 14.57 2.80
C GLY A 19 -10.28 15.33 2.92
N GLU A 20 -9.76 15.42 4.14
CA GLU A 20 -8.47 16.06 4.44
C GLU A 20 -7.25 15.15 4.17
N GLY A 21 -7.46 13.87 3.85
CA GLY A 21 -6.40 12.87 3.68
C GLY A 21 -6.38 12.24 2.28
N TYR A 22 -5.73 11.09 2.17
CA TYR A 22 -5.63 10.27 0.97
C TYR A 22 -5.88 8.81 1.30
N VAL A 23 -6.59 8.12 0.40
CA VAL A 23 -6.76 6.67 0.44
C VAL A 23 -5.96 6.05 -0.69
N SER A 24 -5.21 5.00 -0.38
CA SER A 24 -4.47 4.19 -1.33
C SER A 24 -5.11 2.80 -1.40
N PHE A 25 -5.32 2.29 -2.61
CA PHE A 25 -5.98 1.01 -2.86
C PHE A 25 -5.17 0.18 -3.85
N CYS A 26 -4.99 -1.10 -3.57
CA CYS A 26 -4.44 -2.08 -4.49
C CYS A 26 -5.55 -3.02 -4.99
N PRO A 27 -6.11 -2.81 -6.19
CA PRO A 27 -7.24 -3.61 -6.69
C PRO A 27 -6.93 -5.10 -6.82
N LYS A 28 -5.66 -5.46 -7.07
CA LYS A 28 -5.26 -6.86 -7.24
C LYS A 28 -5.31 -7.65 -5.93
N LEU A 29 -5.05 -6.99 -4.81
CA LEU A 29 -5.02 -7.62 -3.49
C LEU A 29 -6.28 -7.36 -2.69
N ASP A 30 -7.13 -6.44 -3.16
CA ASP A 30 -8.30 -5.94 -2.43
C ASP A 30 -7.94 -5.38 -1.04
N ILE A 31 -6.82 -4.65 -0.98
CA ILE A 31 -6.28 -4.02 0.22
C ILE A 31 -6.25 -2.51 0.03
N ALA A 32 -6.72 -1.78 1.04
CA ALA A 32 -6.63 -0.33 1.10
C ALA A 32 -5.88 0.12 2.36
N SER A 33 -5.35 1.33 2.31
CA SER A 33 -4.79 2.05 3.44
C SER A 33 -5.05 3.56 3.29
N GLN A 34 -4.75 4.35 4.31
CA GLN A 34 -4.96 5.81 4.30
C GLN A 34 -3.79 6.55 4.93
N GLY A 35 -3.66 7.83 4.62
CA GLY A 35 -2.67 8.74 5.22
C GLY A 35 -3.05 10.20 5.01
N GLU A 36 -2.41 11.12 5.74
CA GLU A 36 -2.59 12.56 5.57
C GLU A 36 -1.96 13.07 4.26
N THR A 37 -0.93 12.37 3.78
CA THR A 37 -0.22 12.66 2.52
C THR A 37 -0.25 11.47 1.55
N ILE A 38 0.07 11.73 0.27
CA ILE A 38 0.18 10.69 -0.76
C ILE A 38 1.26 9.66 -0.37
N GLU A 39 2.41 10.16 0.11
CA GLU A 39 3.53 9.34 0.55
C GLU A 39 3.15 8.42 1.70
N GLU A 40 2.48 8.98 2.72
CA GLU A 40 2.03 8.21 3.88
C GLU A 40 0.99 7.14 3.49
N ALA A 41 -0.03 7.50 2.71
CA ALA A 41 -1.01 6.52 2.23
C ALA A 41 -0.34 5.38 1.44
N LYS A 42 0.67 5.69 0.62
CA LYS A 42 1.44 4.69 -0.14
C LYS A 42 2.28 3.80 0.77
N ASP A 43 2.96 4.36 1.76
CA ASP A 43 3.83 3.59 2.65
C ASP A 43 3.02 2.72 3.60
N ASN A 44 1.90 3.22 4.14
CA ASN A 44 0.96 2.44 4.92
C ASN A 44 0.37 1.27 4.11
N LEU A 45 0.13 1.44 2.80
CA LEU A 45 -0.31 0.34 1.93
C LEU A 45 0.77 -0.74 1.75
N LYS A 46 2.05 -0.36 1.65
CA LYS A 46 3.15 -1.34 1.57
C LYS A 46 3.25 -2.15 2.86
N GLU A 47 3.06 -1.51 4.01
CA GLU A 47 3.02 -2.19 5.30
C GLU A 47 1.85 -3.17 5.36
N ALA A 48 0.64 -2.74 4.96
CA ALA A 48 -0.54 -3.59 4.92
C ALA A 48 -0.39 -4.84 4.01
N ILE A 49 0.41 -4.75 2.94
CA ILE A 49 0.71 -5.88 2.04
C ILE A 49 1.75 -6.85 2.65
N SER A 50 2.55 -6.39 3.61
CA SER A 50 3.70 -7.13 4.15
C SER A 50 3.41 -7.83 5.50
N LEU A 51 2.19 -7.73 6.00
CA LEU A 51 1.68 -8.39 7.22
C LEU A 51 0.85 -9.63 6.86
#